data_AF-A0A818HAX8-F1
#
_entry.id   AF-A0A818HAX8-F1
#
_cell.length_a   1.000
_cell.length_b   1.000
_cell.length_c   1.000
_cell.angle_alpha   90.00
_cell.angle_beta   90.00
_cell.angle_gamma   90.00
#
_symmetry.space_group_name_H-M   'P 1'
#
loop_
_entity.id
_entity.type
_entity.pdbx_description
1 polymer ?
#
loop_
_entity_poly.entity_id
_entity_poly.type
_entity_poly.pdbx_seq_one_letter_code
_entity_poly.pdbx_strand_id
1 'polypeptide(L)'
;METWPAEVIRAFNRSKFCRNETKKYELIVYKPIESILQDGPQCGLVALAMAMNIHSCNTTVQNIFEKAKELLYTIQGELFDARVIPNLCEQFNLKATLHRWTNITDLIECLKSNHVCLVPYDSDANHEPCLKKGHRAHWLLVHGYLKEITSFSSNDYDLVLVQHGKSKNLGAFSLLDLFQSNGQLIEADFKRRIESDYCVPKDGSLRDTLCNLFIGI
;
A
#
# COMPACT_ATOMS: atom_id res chain seq x y z
N MET A 1 -15.29 -11.92 23.91
CA MET A 1 -14.20 -11.10 23.37
C MET A 1 -13.69 -11.83 22.15
N GLU A 2 -14.02 -11.36 20.96
CA GLU A 2 -13.42 -11.93 19.74
C GLU A 2 -11.91 -11.73 19.82
N THR A 3 -11.19 -12.83 19.94
CA THR A 3 -9.74 -12.84 19.99
C THR A 3 -9.25 -12.52 18.59
N TRP A 4 -8.54 -11.40 18.43
CA TRP A 4 -7.87 -11.07 17.17
C TRP A 4 -6.96 -12.22 16.70
N PRO A 5 -6.79 -12.42 15.38
CA PRO A 5 -5.80 -13.35 14.88
C PRO A 5 -4.40 -13.07 15.45
N ALA A 6 -3.62 -14.11 15.71
CA ALA A 6 -2.34 -13.99 16.40
C ALA A 6 -1.35 -13.04 15.70
N GLU A 7 -1.40 -12.95 14.38
CA GLU A 7 -0.59 -12.02 13.59
C GLU A 7 -1.01 -10.56 13.74
N VAL A 8 -2.31 -10.30 13.89
CA VAL A 8 -2.85 -8.96 14.18
C VAL A 8 -2.39 -8.52 15.57
N ILE A 9 -2.45 -9.40 16.56
CA ILE A 9 -1.92 -9.13 17.91
C ILE A 9 -0.42 -8.80 17.84
N ARG A 10 0.37 -9.60 17.11
CA ARG A 10 1.81 -9.33 16.94
C ARG A 10 2.09 -8.03 16.21
N ALA A 11 1.32 -7.70 15.16
CA ALA A 11 1.46 -6.45 14.42
C ALA A 11 1.15 -5.26 15.32
N PHE A 12 0.03 -5.30 16.05
CA PHE A 12 -0.37 -4.27 17.00
C PHE A 12 0.70 -4.08 18.08
N ASN A 13 1.17 -5.15 18.72
CA ASN A 13 2.18 -5.10 19.78
C ASN A 13 3.54 -4.54 19.33
N ARG A 14 3.86 -4.59 18.03
CA ARG A 14 5.07 -3.97 17.48
C ARG A 14 4.88 -2.52 17.09
N SER A 15 3.63 -2.08 16.90
CA SER A 15 3.32 -0.70 16.56
C SER A 15 3.59 0.24 17.74
N LYS A 16 3.85 1.51 17.45
CA LYS A 16 3.97 2.57 18.47
C LYS A 16 2.71 2.76 19.32
N PHE A 17 1.58 2.21 18.90
CA PHE A 17 0.26 2.38 19.53
C PHE A 17 -0.01 1.38 20.67
N CYS A 18 0.71 0.26 20.74
CA CYS A 18 0.49 -0.76 21.78
C CYS A 18 0.74 -0.26 23.21
N ARG A 19 1.56 0.79 23.36
CA ARG A 19 1.94 1.34 24.66
C ARG A 19 0.86 2.26 25.26
N ASN A 20 -0.22 2.53 24.51
CA ASN A 20 -1.28 3.41 24.97
C ASN A 20 -2.39 2.61 25.65
N GLU A 21 -2.25 2.39 26.96
CA GLU A 21 -3.19 1.60 27.77
C GLU A 21 -4.60 2.20 27.85
N THR A 22 -4.77 3.49 27.53
CA THR A 22 -6.09 4.13 27.57
C THR A 22 -6.89 3.90 26.30
N LYS A 23 -6.25 3.51 25.20
CA LYS A 23 -6.91 3.27 23.92
C LYS A 23 -7.32 1.82 23.76
N LYS A 24 -8.47 1.65 23.13
CA LYS A 24 -9.05 0.35 22.79
C LYS A 24 -9.33 0.33 21.31
N TYR A 25 -9.18 -0.85 20.75
CA TYR A 25 -9.28 -1.05 19.32
C TYR A 25 -10.27 -2.16 19.01
N GLU A 26 -10.99 -2.00 17.92
CA GLU A 26 -11.89 -2.99 17.34
C GLU A 26 -11.38 -3.39 15.95
N LEU A 27 -11.33 -4.69 15.66
CA LEU A 27 -10.98 -5.19 14.34
C LEU A 27 -12.22 -5.16 13.45
N ILE A 28 -12.25 -4.24 12.49
CA ILE A 28 -13.42 -4.00 11.65
C ILE A 28 -13.35 -4.82 10.35
N VAL A 29 -12.17 -4.88 9.73
CA VAL A 29 -11.93 -5.67 8.51
C VAL A 29 -10.57 -6.32 8.61
N TYR A 30 -10.46 -7.58 8.19
CA TYR A 30 -9.18 -8.25 8.01
C TYR A 30 -9.27 -9.37 7.00
N LYS A 31 -8.39 -9.33 6.00
CA LYS A 31 -8.21 -10.38 5.00
C LYS A 31 -6.80 -10.95 5.17
N PRO A 32 -6.63 -12.21 5.61
CA PRO A 32 -5.31 -12.84 5.70
C PRO A 32 -4.67 -12.97 4.31
N ILE A 33 -3.36 -12.72 4.23
CA ILE A 33 -2.60 -12.71 2.97
C ILE A 33 -1.27 -13.42 3.19
N GLU A 34 -0.85 -14.23 2.22
CA GLU A 34 0.50 -14.74 2.18
C GLU A 34 1.49 -13.65 1.75
N SER A 35 2.46 -13.34 2.61
CA SER A 35 3.45 -12.31 2.32
C SER A 35 4.49 -12.79 1.30
N ILE A 36 4.76 -11.94 0.31
CA ILE A 36 5.79 -12.12 -0.71
C ILE A 36 6.91 -11.11 -0.45
N LEU A 37 8.17 -11.56 -0.44
CA LEU A 37 9.33 -10.68 -0.39
C LEU A 37 9.70 -10.23 -1.79
N GLN A 38 10.07 -8.95 -1.93
CA GLN A 38 10.51 -8.40 -3.20
C GLN A 38 11.96 -8.78 -3.52
N ASP A 39 12.24 -8.87 -4.80
CA ASP A 39 13.58 -8.84 -5.36
C ASP A 39 13.72 -7.60 -6.25
N GLY A 40 14.80 -6.84 -6.10
CA GLY A 40 14.99 -5.57 -6.79
C GLY A 40 13.89 -4.51 -6.52
N PRO A 41 13.62 -3.58 -7.46
CA PRO A 41 12.68 -2.47 -7.29
C PRO A 41 11.19 -2.85 -7.47
N GLN A 42 10.82 -4.12 -7.25
CA GLN A 42 9.50 -4.68 -7.58
C GLN A 42 8.38 -4.44 -6.56
N CYS A 43 8.50 -3.44 -5.68
CA CYS A 43 7.58 -3.28 -4.56
C CYS A 43 6.09 -3.18 -4.93
N GLY A 44 5.76 -2.46 -6.01
CA GLY A 44 4.38 -2.35 -6.51
C GLY A 44 3.86 -3.65 -7.10
N LEU A 45 4.70 -4.36 -7.87
CA LEU A 45 4.37 -5.66 -8.46
C LEU A 45 4.15 -6.74 -7.40
N VAL A 46 4.96 -6.71 -6.34
CA VAL A 46 4.84 -7.64 -5.20
C VAL A 46 3.57 -7.38 -4.41
N ALA A 47 3.26 -6.11 -4.13
CA ALA A 47 2.01 -5.75 -3.47
C ALA A 47 0.78 -6.11 -4.33
N LEU A 48 0.89 -5.96 -5.66
CA LEU A 48 -0.15 -6.37 -6.59
C LEU A 48 -0.32 -7.89 -6.66
N ALA A 49 0.77 -8.66 -6.69
CA ALA A 49 0.72 -10.12 -6.66
C ALA A 49 0.04 -10.64 -5.39
N MET A 50 0.36 -10.03 -4.23
CA MET A 50 -0.32 -10.33 -2.97
C MET A 50 -1.83 -10.08 -3.08
N ALA A 51 -2.26 -8.97 -3.70
CA ALA A 51 -3.69 -8.70 -3.93
C ALA A 51 -4.31 -9.75 -4.89
N MET A 52 -3.68 -10.03 -6.02
CA MET A 52 -4.17 -10.98 -7.03
C MET A 52 -4.33 -12.41 -6.50
N ASN A 53 -3.41 -12.87 -5.64
CA ASN A 53 -3.46 -14.22 -5.08
C ASN A 53 -4.67 -14.44 -4.18
N ILE A 54 -5.12 -13.41 -3.47
CA ILE A 54 -6.33 -13.48 -2.66
C ILE A 54 -7.59 -13.63 -3.53
N HIS A 55 -7.54 -13.11 -4.76
CA HIS A 55 -8.63 -13.19 -5.73
C HIS A 55 -8.49 -14.40 -6.68
N SER A 56 -7.59 -15.35 -6.34
CA SER A 56 -7.37 -16.61 -7.08
C SER A 56 -6.94 -16.43 -8.54
N CYS A 57 -6.31 -15.30 -8.87
CA CYS A 57 -5.73 -15.07 -10.21
C CYS A 57 -4.50 -15.95 -10.49
N ASN A 58 -3.97 -16.66 -9.47
CA ASN A 58 -2.86 -17.63 -9.56
C ASN A 58 -1.69 -17.16 -10.44
N THR A 59 -1.22 -15.93 -10.22
CA THR A 59 -0.12 -15.34 -10.98
C THR A 59 1.11 -15.10 -10.10
N THR A 60 2.27 -14.94 -10.72
CA THR A 60 3.55 -14.69 -10.03
C THR A 60 3.99 -13.25 -10.24
N VAL A 61 4.87 -12.75 -9.37
CA VAL A 61 5.50 -11.44 -9.55
C VAL A 61 6.20 -11.35 -10.91
N GLN A 62 6.81 -12.44 -11.37
CA GLN A 62 7.48 -12.53 -12.67
C GLN A 62 6.51 -12.36 -13.84
N ASN A 63 5.34 -13.02 -13.81
CA ASN A 63 4.34 -12.88 -14.87
C ASN A 63 3.79 -11.44 -14.94
N ILE A 64 3.55 -10.82 -13.79
CA ILE A 64 3.11 -9.41 -13.72
C ILE A 64 4.22 -8.50 -14.25
N PHE A 65 5.48 -8.75 -13.89
CA PHE A 65 6.63 -7.99 -14.38
C PHE A 65 6.77 -8.06 -15.90
N GLU A 66 6.68 -9.26 -16.48
CA GLU A 66 6.73 -9.46 -17.93
C GLU A 66 5.62 -8.70 -18.64
N LYS A 67 4.38 -8.79 -18.13
CA LYS A 67 3.25 -8.04 -18.68
C LYS A 67 3.44 -6.52 -18.55
N ALA A 68 3.94 -6.04 -17.41
CA ALA A 68 4.20 -4.62 -17.19
C ALA A 68 5.30 -4.09 -18.13
N LYS A 69 6.31 -4.92 -18.46
CA LYS A 69 7.33 -4.59 -19.46
C LYS A 69 6.77 -4.51 -20.87
N GLU A 70 5.92 -5.46 -21.27
CA GLU A 70 5.24 -5.43 -22.58
C GLU A 70 4.39 -4.16 -22.75
N LEU A 71 3.76 -3.69 -21.67
CA LEU A 71 2.96 -2.46 -21.64
C LEU A 71 3.81 -1.19 -21.43
N LEU A 72 5.14 -1.31 -21.33
CA LEU A 72 6.07 -0.20 -21.11
C LEU A 72 5.84 0.58 -19.80
N TYR A 73 5.31 -0.08 -18.76
CA TYR A 73 5.08 0.52 -17.44
C TYR A 73 6.30 0.45 -16.53
N THR A 74 7.27 -0.39 -16.88
CA THR A 74 8.42 -0.67 -16.04
C THR A 74 9.61 -1.16 -16.89
N ILE A 75 10.82 -0.94 -16.39
CA ILE A 75 12.05 -1.50 -16.95
C ILE A 75 12.61 -2.57 -16.01
N GLN A 76 12.69 -2.30 -14.70
CA GLN A 76 13.29 -3.19 -13.69
C GLN A 76 12.30 -3.72 -12.64
N GLY A 77 11.06 -3.23 -12.65
CA GLY A 77 9.98 -3.65 -11.76
C GLY A 77 9.36 -2.51 -10.95
N GLU A 78 9.91 -1.31 -11.07
CA GLU A 78 9.34 -0.09 -10.53
C GLU A 78 7.95 0.20 -11.11
N LEU A 79 7.09 0.84 -10.30
CA LEU A 79 5.81 1.40 -10.74
C LEU A 79 5.70 2.82 -10.19
N PHE A 80 5.82 3.83 -11.06
CA PHE A 80 5.73 5.25 -10.71
C PHE A 80 4.41 5.90 -11.14
N ASP A 81 3.45 5.11 -11.64
CA ASP A 81 2.14 5.60 -12.07
C ASP A 81 1.03 4.64 -11.66
N ALA A 82 0.23 5.06 -10.67
CA ALA A 82 -0.93 4.33 -10.17
C ALA A 82 -2.02 4.13 -11.24
N ARG A 83 -2.08 5.03 -12.23
CA ARG A 83 -3.14 5.03 -13.26
C ARG A 83 -3.02 3.84 -14.22
N VAL A 84 -1.85 3.21 -14.28
CA VAL A 84 -1.60 2.04 -15.13
C VAL A 84 -2.06 0.73 -14.49
N ILE A 85 -2.25 0.72 -13.17
CA ILE A 85 -2.55 -0.50 -12.40
C ILE A 85 -3.90 -1.12 -12.79
N PRO A 86 -5.00 -0.37 -12.97
CA PRO A 86 -6.25 -0.94 -13.47
C PRO A 86 -6.09 -1.72 -14.78
N ASN A 87 -5.41 -1.15 -15.78
CA ASN A 87 -5.17 -1.84 -17.04
C ASN A 87 -4.28 -3.08 -16.85
N LEU A 88 -3.27 -3.01 -15.98
CA LEU A 88 -2.42 -4.16 -15.66
C LEU A 88 -3.22 -5.28 -14.99
N CYS A 89 -4.14 -4.97 -14.07
CA CYS A 89 -5.03 -5.94 -13.45
C CYS A 89 -5.96 -6.63 -14.47
N GLU A 90 -6.48 -5.88 -15.44
CA GLU A 90 -7.36 -6.42 -16.49
C GLU A 90 -6.66 -7.50 -17.32
N GLN A 91 -5.33 -7.42 -17.51
CA GLN A 91 -4.56 -8.48 -18.19
C GLN A 91 -4.59 -9.83 -17.48
N PHE A 92 -4.99 -9.85 -16.20
CA PHE A 92 -5.13 -11.03 -15.35
C PHE A 92 -6.60 -11.28 -14.95
N ASN A 93 -7.56 -10.72 -15.69
CA ASN A 93 -9.00 -10.82 -15.43
C ASN A 93 -9.41 -10.32 -14.02
N LEU A 94 -8.64 -9.38 -13.47
CA LEU A 94 -8.93 -8.77 -12.19
C LEU A 94 -9.40 -7.33 -12.40
N LYS A 95 -10.56 -6.99 -11.86
CA LYS A 95 -11.04 -5.61 -11.86
C LYS A 95 -10.33 -4.84 -10.75
N ALA A 96 -9.82 -3.66 -11.06
CA ALA A 96 -9.28 -2.73 -10.08
C ALA A 96 -9.77 -1.32 -10.38
N THR A 97 -9.96 -0.51 -9.34
CA THR A 97 -10.49 0.85 -9.45
C THR A 97 -9.48 1.84 -8.88
N LEU A 98 -9.13 2.86 -9.67
CA LEU A 98 -8.32 3.98 -9.19
C LEU A 98 -9.20 4.95 -8.42
N HIS A 99 -8.77 5.32 -7.22
CA HIS A 99 -9.44 6.29 -6.36
C HIS A 99 -8.53 7.49 -6.10
N ARG A 100 -9.14 8.68 -6.00
CA ARG A 100 -8.49 9.83 -5.36
C ARG A 100 -8.68 9.72 -3.86
N TRP A 101 -7.60 9.88 -3.10
CA TRP A 101 -7.61 9.87 -1.64
C TRP A 101 -7.61 11.29 -1.11
N THR A 102 -8.77 11.95 -1.15
CA THR A 102 -8.91 13.33 -0.66
C THR A 102 -9.52 13.39 0.73
N ASN A 103 -10.21 12.32 1.14
CA ASN A 103 -10.74 12.16 2.49
C ASN A 103 -10.17 10.88 3.10
N ILE A 104 -9.73 10.95 4.35
CA ILE A 104 -9.16 9.81 5.06
C ILE A 104 -10.12 8.60 5.09
N THR A 105 -11.43 8.83 5.05
CA THR A 105 -12.45 7.78 5.06
C THR A 105 -12.57 7.00 3.74
N ASP A 106 -12.08 7.53 2.62
CA ASP A 106 -12.23 6.90 1.30
C ASP A 106 -11.62 5.49 1.27
N LEU A 107 -10.43 5.33 1.88
CA LEU A 107 -9.76 4.04 2.00
C LEU A 107 -10.57 3.07 2.89
N ILE A 108 -11.16 3.57 3.97
CA ILE A 108 -11.96 2.75 4.91
C ILE A 108 -13.20 2.21 4.21
N GLU A 109 -13.89 3.04 3.44
CA GLU A 109 -15.08 2.66 2.67
C GLU A 109 -14.75 1.59 1.60
N CYS A 110 -13.58 1.73 0.95
CA CYS A 110 -13.09 0.72 0.01
C CYS A 110 -12.84 -0.63 0.71
N LEU A 111 -12.13 -0.63 1.84
CA LEU A 111 -11.86 -1.83 2.64
C LEU A 111 -13.15 -2.50 3.15
N LYS A 112 -14.12 -1.73 3.63
CA LYS A 112 -15.43 -2.23 4.08
C LYS A 112 -16.25 -2.86 2.95
N SER A 113 -16.01 -2.45 1.71
CA SER A 113 -16.61 -3.06 0.52
C SER A 113 -15.90 -4.37 0.10
N ASN A 114 -15.14 -4.97 1.01
CA ASN A 114 -14.42 -6.25 0.87
C ASN A 114 -13.27 -6.23 -0.15
N HIS A 115 -12.74 -5.04 -0.46
CA HIS A 115 -11.56 -4.86 -1.29
C HIS A 115 -10.29 -4.85 -0.43
N VAL A 116 -9.15 -5.10 -1.07
CA VAL A 116 -7.82 -4.71 -0.56
C VAL A 116 -7.34 -3.49 -1.33
N CYS A 117 -6.52 -2.66 -0.68
CA CYS A 117 -6.12 -1.37 -1.27
C CYS A 117 -4.62 -1.29 -1.49
N LEU A 118 -4.19 -1.07 -2.73
CA LEU A 118 -2.79 -0.79 -3.06
C LEU A 118 -2.52 0.71 -2.87
N VAL A 119 -1.54 1.06 -2.03
CA VAL A 119 -1.27 2.45 -1.65
C VAL A 119 0.21 2.79 -1.88
N PRO A 120 0.52 3.82 -2.70
CA PRO A 120 1.85 4.37 -2.77
C PRO A 120 2.10 5.32 -1.59
N TYR A 121 3.31 5.29 -1.03
CA TYR A 121 3.69 6.10 0.13
C TYR A 121 5.22 6.22 0.21
N ASP A 122 5.72 7.13 1.04
CA ASP A 122 7.15 7.19 1.37
C ASP A 122 7.46 6.24 2.54
N SER A 123 8.34 5.27 2.30
CA SER A 123 8.72 4.24 3.27
C SER A 123 9.98 4.62 4.05
N ASP A 124 9.89 4.66 5.39
CA ASP A 124 11.06 4.91 6.24
C ASP A 124 11.95 3.66 6.45
N ALA A 125 13.02 3.77 7.25
CA ALA A 125 13.94 2.68 7.56
C ALA A 125 13.23 1.51 8.27
N ASN A 126 12.25 1.80 9.13
CA ASN A 126 11.36 0.81 9.77
C ASN A 126 10.14 0.44 8.91
N HIS A 127 10.08 0.95 7.67
CA HIS A 127 9.01 0.75 6.69
C HIS A 127 7.68 1.46 6.98
N GLU A 128 7.56 2.15 8.12
CA GLU A 128 6.41 2.99 8.42
C GLU A 128 6.33 4.19 7.44
N PRO A 129 5.15 4.83 7.32
CA PRO A 129 5.00 6.02 6.51
C PRO A 129 5.87 7.17 7.02
N CYS A 130 6.47 7.91 6.09
CA CYS A 130 7.23 9.13 6.36
C CYS A 130 6.94 10.20 5.32
N LEU A 131 7.50 11.40 5.49
CA LEU A 131 7.27 12.57 4.62
C LEU A 131 8.60 12.96 3.95
N LYS A 132 8.94 12.30 2.83
CA LYS A 132 10.22 12.46 2.09
C LYS A 132 10.01 12.93 0.64
N LYS A 133 8.87 13.55 0.35
CA LYS A 133 8.45 14.15 -0.91
C LYS A 133 8.39 13.20 -2.10
N GLY A 134 8.36 11.89 -1.86
CA GLY A 134 8.42 10.84 -2.89
C GLY A 134 9.82 10.27 -3.12
N HIS A 135 10.85 10.78 -2.44
CA HIS A 135 12.23 10.29 -2.60
C HIS A 135 12.40 8.87 -2.03
N ARG A 136 11.46 8.40 -1.21
CA ARG A 136 11.39 7.02 -0.72
C ARG A 136 10.10 6.33 -1.14
N ALA A 137 9.54 6.75 -2.29
CA ALA A 137 8.30 6.21 -2.81
C ALA A 137 8.38 4.69 -2.91
N HIS A 138 7.35 4.06 -2.36
CA HIS A 138 7.18 2.64 -2.17
C HIS A 138 5.70 2.29 -2.26
N TRP A 139 5.41 1.00 -2.35
CA TRP A 139 4.05 0.48 -2.39
C TRP A 139 3.82 -0.46 -1.22
N LEU A 140 2.61 -0.41 -0.66
CA LEU A 140 2.11 -1.42 0.27
C LEU A 140 0.69 -1.83 -0.13
N LEU A 141 0.25 -2.94 0.44
CA LEU A 141 -1.10 -3.44 0.35
C LEU A 141 -1.77 -3.28 1.72
N VAL A 142 -2.89 -2.58 1.76
CA VAL A 142 -3.75 -2.46 2.94
C VAL A 142 -4.85 -3.51 2.84
N HIS A 143 -5.01 -4.32 3.88
CA HIS A 143 -5.94 -5.45 3.89
C HIS A 143 -6.58 -5.70 5.26
N GLY A 144 -6.54 -4.70 6.13
CA GLY A 144 -7.32 -4.68 7.35
C GLY A 144 -7.35 -3.31 8.00
N TYR A 145 -8.26 -3.16 8.94
CA TYR A 145 -8.57 -1.89 9.59
C TYR A 145 -8.93 -2.12 11.06
N LEU A 146 -8.20 -1.43 11.95
CA LEU A 146 -8.40 -1.39 13.38
C LEU A 146 -8.91 0.00 13.76
N LYS A 147 -10.15 0.06 14.25
CA LYS A 147 -10.78 1.31 14.67
C LYS A 147 -10.48 1.57 16.14
N GLU A 148 -10.04 2.77 16.48
CA GLU A 148 -9.94 3.26 17.86
C GLU A 148 -11.35 3.56 18.38
N ILE A 149 -11.71 3.08 19.57
CA ILE A 149 -13.09 3.13 20.10
C ILE A 149 -13.22 3.85 21.46
N THR A 150 -12.15 4.49 21.96
CA THR A 150 -12.18 5.22 23.23
C THR A 150 -12.45 6.70 23.06
N SER A 151 -12.10 7.27 21.90
CA SER A 151 -12.42 8.65 21.56
C SER A 151 -13.67 8.75 20.68
N PHE A 152 -14.49 9.77 20.92
CA PHE A 152 -15.78 9.93 20.25
C PHE A 152 -15.71 10.60 18.87
N SER A 153 -14.54 11.04 18.37
CA SER A 153 -14.58 12.00 17.23
C SER A 153 -13.37 12.15 16.30
N SER A 154 -12.39 11.24 16.22
CA SER A 154 -11.44 11.32 15.10
C SER A 154 -10.84 9.98 14.67
N ASN A 155 -10.49 9.89 13.38
CA ASN A 155 -9.76 8.77 12.78
C ASN A 155 -8.24 8.85 13.02
N ASP A 156 -7.77 9.79 13.84
CA ASP A 156 -6.35 10.12 14.01
C ASP A 156 -5.53 8.96 14.59
N TYR A 157 -6.20 8.04 15.26
CA TYR A 157 -5.59 6.91 15.94
C TYR A 157 -5.98 5.57 15.34
N ASP A 158 -6.78 5.57 14.28
CA ASP A 158 -7.11 4.35 13.57
C ASP A 158 -5.87 3.79 12.88
N LEU A 159 -5.81 2.46 12.83
CA LEU A 159 -4.70 1.74 12.23
C LEU A 159 -5.15 0.95 11.03
N VAL A 160 -4.25 0.81 10.07
CA VAL A 160 -4.40 -0.09 8.93
C VAL A 160 -3.43 -1.25 9.07
N LEU A 161 -3.90 -2.44 8.71
CA LEU A 161 -3.09 -3.64 8.65
C LEU A 161 -2.55 -3.80 7.23
N VAL A 162 -1.22 -3.93 7.12
CA VAL A 162 -0.53 -3.78 5.83
C VAL A 162 0.53 -4.85 5.60
N GLN A 163 0.73 -5.17 4.33
CA GLN A 163 1.82 -6.00 3.84
C GLN A 163 2.61 -5.25 2.75
N HIS A 164 3.92 -5.44 2.70
CA HIS A 164 4.80 -4.83 1.70
C HIS A 164 5.99 -5.74 1.40
N GLY A 165 6.71 -5.48 0.31
CA GLY A 165 7.75 -6.39 -0.18
C GLY A 165 9.04 -6.50 0.65
N LYS A 166 9.24 -5.66 1.67
CA LYS A 166 10.48 -5.62 2.47
C LYS A 166 10.43 -6.47 3.75
N SER A 167 9.27 -7.00 4.12
CA SER A 167 9.08 -7.74 5.37
C SER A 167 7.98 -8.79 5.24
N LYS A 168 8.20 -9.96 5.85
CA LYS A 168 7.17 -11.01 5.99
C LYS A 168 6.16 -10.73 7.09
N ASN A 169 6.44 -9.75 7.95
CA ASN A 169 5.62 -9.44 9.10
C ASN A 169 4.47 -8.52 8.71
N LEU A 170 3.26 -8.82 9.21
CA LEU A 170 2.15 -7.88 9.18
C LEU A 170 2.52 -6.59 9.92
N GLY A 171 2.29 -5.46 9.26
CA GLY A 171 2.42 -4.12 9.83
C GLY A 171 1.08 -3.59 10.34
N ALA A 172 1.11 -2.78 11.39
CA ALA A 172 -0.02 -1.99 11.87
C ALA A 172 0.39 -0.51 11.85
N PHE A 173 -0.03 0.22 10.82
CA PHE A 173 0.40 1.60 10.57
C PHE A 173 -0.72 2.59 10.89
N SER A 174 -0.34 3.81 11.29
CA SER A 174 -1.26 4.94 11.44
C SER A 174 -1.96 5.22 10.10
N LEU A 175 -3.29 5.21 10.09
CA LEU A 175 -4.06 5.59 8.91
C LEU A 175 -3.77 7.04 8.52
N LEU A 176 -3.65 7.93 9.51
CA LEU A 176 -3.36 9.35 9.31
C LEU A 176 -1.95 9.54 8.71
N ASP A 177 -0.93 8.86 9.23
CA ASP A 177 0.44 9.02 8.71
C ASP A 177 0.54 8.46 7.28
N LEU A 178 -0.17 7.37 6.98
CA LEU A 178 -0.23 6.81 5.63
C LEU A 178 -0.91 7.77 4.65
N PHE A 179 -2.05 8.36 5.04
CA PHE A 179 -2.76 9.37 4.27
C PHE A 179 -1.86 10.58 3.96
N GLN A 180 -1.18 11.10 4.98
CA GLN A 180 -0.25 12.23 4.82
C GLN A 180 0.96 11.87 3.94
N SER A 181 1.51 10.67 4.09
CA SER A 181 2.64 10.18 3.30
C SER A 181 2.29 10.02 1.81
N ASN A 182 1.08 9.54 1.51
CA ASN A 182 0.56 9.47 0.15
C ASN A 182 0.31 10.87 -0.44
N GLY A 183 -0.31 11.78 0.34
CA GLY A 183 -0.67 13.13 -0.11
C GLY A 183 0.49 14.10 -0.31
N GLN A 184 1.73 13.68 0.01
CA GLN A 184 2.94 14.47 -0.17
C GLN A 184 3.92 13.90 -1.20
N LEU A 185 3.52 12.87 -1.96
CA LEU A 185 4.34 12.36 -3.06
C LEU A 185 4.45 13.45 -4.15
N ILE A 186 5.62 14.06 -4.30
CA ILE A 186 5.82 15.21 -5.18
C ILE A 186 6.70 14.84 -6.36
N GLU A 187 7.83 14.20 -6.11
CA GLU A 187 8.80 13.86 -7.15
C GLU A 187 9.54 12.57 -6.82
N ALA A 188 9.98 11.86 -7.87
CA ALA A 188 10.86 10.72 -7.72
C ALA A 188 12.26 11.18 -7.25
N ASP A 189 12.95 10.28 -6.54
CA ASP A 189 14.33 10.50 -6.12
C ASP A 189 15.23 10.86 -7.32
N PHE A 190 16.17 11.79 -7.10
CA PHE A 190 17.02 12.31 -8.16
C PHE A 190 17.79 11.22 -8.90
N LYS A 191 18.29 10.18 -8.20
CA LYS A 191 19.05 9.10 -8.84
C LYS A 191 18.17 8.33 -9.82
N ARG A 192 16.96 7.96 -9.38
CA ARG A 192 15.98 7.25 -10.22
C ARG A 192 15.53 8.06 -11.43
N ARG A 193 15.63 9.39 -11.38
CA ARG A 193 15.28 10.29 -12.49
C ARG A 193 16.36 10.39 -13.57
N ILE A 194 17.63 10.25 -13.18
CA ILE A 194 18.76 10.39 -14.11
C ILE A 194 19.25 9.05 -14.65
N GLU A 195 18.97 7.96 -13.93
CA GLU A 195 19.28 6.60 -14.37
C GLU A 195 18.27 6.19 -15.46
N SER A 196 18.78 5.76 -16.62
CA SER A 196 17.98 5.43 -17.80
C SER A 196 17.25 4.08 -17.70
N ASP A 197 17.39 3.40 -16.57
CA ASP A 197 16.91 2.05 -16.30
C ASP A 197 15.63 2.06 -15.44
N TYR A 198 15.03 3.22 -15.19
CA TYR A 198 13.71 3.35 -14.55
C TYR A 198 12.69 4.04 -15.47
N CYS A 199 11.47 3.52 -15.49
CA CYS A 199 10.31 4.17 -16.07
C CYS A 199 9.73 5.21 -15.11
N VAL A 200 10.34 6.40 -15.07
CA VAL A 200 9.89 7.56 -14.28
C VAL A 200 9.19 8.57 -15.19
N PRO A 201 8.16 9.31 -14.72
CA PRO A 201 7.61 10.45 -15.45
C PRO A 201 8.71 11.40 -15.93
N LYS A 202 8.59 11.94 -17.15
CA LYS A 202 9.64 12.73 -17.81
C LYS A 202 10.06 13.97 -17.02
N ASP A 203 9.12 14.59 -16.31
CA ASP A 203 9.37 15.74 -15.42
C ASP A 203 9.81 15.31 -14.01
N GLY A 204 9.80 14.01 -13.72
CA GLY A 204 10.05 13.42 -12.41
C GLY A 204 8.91 13.58 -11.42
N SER A 205 7.79 14.18 -11.82
CA SER A 205 6.66 14.51 -10.93
C SER A 205 5.86 13.27 -10.59
N LEU A 206 5.50 13.13 -9.31
CA LEU A 206 4.61 12.09 -8.79
C LEU A 206 3.21 12.63 -8.46
N ARG A 207 2.98 13.94 -8.64
CA ARG A 207 1.74 14.62 -8.22
C ARG A 207 0.50 14.09 -8.90
N ASP A 208 0.60 13.76 -10.19
CA ASP A 208 -0.54 13.25 -10.97
C ASP A 208 -0.51 11.74 -11.17
N THR A 209 0.55 11.08 -10.69
CA THR A 209 0.81 9.66 -10.94
C THR A 209 0.69 8.81 -9.68
N LEU A 210 1.02 9.33 -8.49
CA LEU A 210 0.93 8.60 -7.22
C LEU A 210 0.24 9.39 -6.09
N CYS A 211 0.38 10.71 -6.08
CA CYS A 211 -0.08 11.56 -4.98
C CYS A 211 -1.59 11.60 -4.85
N ASN A 212 -2.12 11.42 -3.63
CA ASN A 212 -3.56 11.33 -3.35
C ASN A 212 -4.24 10.26 -4.20
N LEU A 213 -3.56 9.14 -4.49
CA LEU A 213 -4.12 8.02 -5.25
C LEU A 213 -3.96 6.72 -4.48
N PHE A 214 -4.95 5.85 -4.58
CA PHE A 214 -4.87 4.44 -4.21
C PHE A 214 -5.70 3.59 -5.18
N ILE A 215 -5.50 2.27 -5.15
CA ILE A 215 -6.22 1.34 -6.00
C ILE A 215 -7.01 0.38 -5.12
N GLY A 216 -8.32 0.29 -5.33
CA GLY A 216 -9.18 -0.74 -4.76
C GLY A 216 -9.20 -1.97 -5.65
N ILE A 217 -8.95 -3.16 -5.08
CA ILE A 217 -8.86 -4.47 -5.76
C ILE A 217 -9.77 -5.48 -5.07
#